data_AF-A0A838GXI4-F1
#
_entry.id   AF-A0A838GXI4-F1
#
_cell.length_a   1.000
_cell.length_b   1.000
_cell.length_c   1.000
_cell.angle_alpha   90.00
_cell.angle_beta   90.00
_cell.angle_gamma   90.00
#
_symmetry.space_group_name_H-M   'P 1'
#
loop_
_entity.id
_entity.type
_entity.pdbx_description
1 polymer ?
#
loop_
_entity_poly.entity_id
_entity_poly.type
_entity_poly.pdbx_seq_one_letter_code
_entity_poly.pdbx_strand_id
1 'polypeptide(L)'
;MSGDWETGTRRPWPWRITAAVVAVAAAVALVVANRDRGGLDIETGASEIDVEAPELDVVVQPPSNAGGRWLCPVTLDVVVHGGRTYPPTHPDRPSLRQRPQACYRDVGTAVKAGYPVARTPPDAELVVGLYLVPTGRLERDICQGLADQLGYAVPCARRLPHPVTLAHCPASECAFLGGYVREQRGFPLPGGWCAECDAEVFLTAAPAGDPRSSMLVTCPGLEGDRASAGDVEHVACLVGPPWVAGDGGFPHEGHVLTRWTAGGIVYGVSVEGHGPAQRRLLAAIVDSVVLVPPRGAGG
;
A
#
# COMPACT_ATOMS: atom_id res chain seq x y z
N MET A 1 -8.85 -38.59 -73.18
CA MET A 1 -9.48 -39.60 -72.30
C MET A 1 -8.37 -39.95 -71.32
N SER A 2 -8.31 -39.45 -70.10
CA SER A 2 -9.24 -39.46 -68.94
C SER A 2 -8.67 -38.37 -67.99
N GLY A 3 -9.39 -37.57 -67.23
CA GLY A 3 -10.64 -37.80 -66.52
C GLY A 3 -10.34 -37.96 -65.01
N ASP A 4 -9.75 -36.94 -64.36
CA ASP A 4 -9.59 -36.89 -62.90
C ASP A 4 -10.55 -35.86 -62.31
N TRP A 5 -11.41 -36.35 -61.42
CA TRP A 5 -12.55 -35.67 -60.84
C TRP A 5 -12.17 -35.04 -59.50
N GLU A 6 -12.47 -33.75 -59.35
CA GLU A 6 -12.33 -33.00 -58.11
C GLU A 6 -13.24 -33.58 -57.01
N THR A 7 -12.63 -34.06 -55.93
CA THR A 7 -13.34 -34.43 -54.70
C THR A 7 -13.47 -33.21 -53.80
N GLY A 8 -14.60 -32.51 -53.93
CA GLY A 8 -14.99 -31.42 -53.03
C GLY A 8 -15.20 -31.92 -51.60
N THR A 9 -14.30 -31.55 -50.69
CA THR A 9 -14.43 -31.80 -49.26
C THR A 9 -15.42 -30.81 -48.64
N ARG A 10 -16.63 -31.30 -48.32
CA ARG A 10 -17.63 -30.54 -47.56
C ARG A 10 -17.11 -30.28 -46.14
N ARG A 11 -16.85 -29.01 -45.81
CA ARG A 11 -16.47 -28.59 -44.45
C ARG A 11 -17.63 -28.89 -43.47
N PRO A 12 -17.37 -29.57 -42.34
CA PRO A 12 -18.41 -29.84 -41.35
C PRO A 12 -18.88 -28.53 -40.71
N TRP A 13 -20.20 -28.34 -40.72
CA TRP A 13 -20.89 -27.21 -40.12
C TRP A 13 -20.60 -27.15 -38.60
N PRO A 14 -20.19 -26.00 -38.05
CA PRO A 14 -19.71 -25.91 -36.68
C PRO A 14 -20.86 -25.81 -35.68
N TRP A 15 -21.62 -26.90 -35.50
CA TRP A 15 -22.73 -27.02 -34.55
C TRP A 15 -22.34 -26.67 -33.10
N ARG A 16 -21.05 -26.81 -32.76
CA ARG A 16 -20.51 -26.47 -31.44
C ARG A 16 -20.55 -24.96 -31.14
N ILE A 17 -20.40 -24.11 -32.16
CA ILE A 17 -20.47 -22.66 -31.96
C ILE A 17 -21.92 -22.24 -31.70
N THR A 18 -22.88 -22.84 -32.42
CA THR A 18 -24.31 -22.54 -32.24
C THR A 18 -24.81 -22.94 -30.85
N ALA A 19 -24.37 -24.09 -30.32
CA ALA A 19 -24.77 -24.54 -28.99
C ALA A 19 -24.27 -23.62 -27.86
N ALA A 20 -23.03 -23.12 -27.96
CA ALA A 20 -22.47 -22.22 -26.96
C ALA A 20 -23.19 -20.87 -26.90
N VAL A 21 -23.53 -20.30 -28.07
CA VAL A 21 -24.25 -19.02 -28.15
C VAL A 21 -25.66 -19.12 -27.55
N VAL A 22 -26.36 -20.24 -27.78
CA VAL A 22 -27.71 -20.47 -27.20
C VAL A 22 -27.65 -20.60 -25.67
N ALA A 23 -26.65 -21.29 -25.13
CA ALA A 23 -26.49 -21.46 -23.69
C ALA A 23 -26.22 -20.12 -22.96
N VAL A 24 -25.35 -19.27 -23.53
CA VAL A 24 -25.07 -17.94 -22.97
C VAL A 24 -26.31 -17.05 -23.02
N ALA A 25 -27.04 -17.05 -24.14
CA ALA A 25 -28.27 -16.26 -24.26
C ALA A 25 -29.35 -16.70 -23.24
N ALA A 26 -29.50 -18.02 -23.02
CA ALA A 26 -30.42 -18.54 -22.02
C ALA A 26 -30.03 -18.14 -20.58
N ALA A 27 -28.74 -18.18 -20.24
CA ALA A 27 -28.25 -17.77 -18.92
C ALA A 27 -28.47 -16.27 -18.67
N VAL A 28 -28.18 -15.41 -19.66
CA VAL A 28 -28.44 -13.97 -19.56
C VAL A 28 -29.93 -13.67 -19.40
N ALA A 29 -30.80 -14.34 -20.18
CA ALA A 29 -32.25 -14.19 -20.05
C ALA A 29 -32.75 -14.61 -18.66
N LEU A 30 -32.17 -15.65 -18.05
CA LEU A 30 -32.53 -16.10 -16.70
C LEU A 30 -32.12 -15.08 -15.63
N VAL A 31 -30.95 -14.46 -15.77
CA VAL A 31 -30.48 -13.41 -14.84
C VAL A 31 -31.35 -12.15 -14.94
N VAL A 32 -31.72 -11.73 -16.16
CA VAL A 32 -32.61 -10.58 -16.36
C VAL A 32 -34.01 -10.88 -15.81
N ALA A 33 -34.59 -12.05 -16.10
CA ALA A 33 -35.91 -12.44 -15.61
C ALA A 33 -35.98 -12.60 -14.08
N ASN A 34 -34.87 -12.94 -13.41
CA ASN A 34 -34.81 -12.99 -11.96
C ASN A 34 -34.57 -11.62 -11.31
N ARG A 35 -34.01 -10.65 -12.04
CA ARG A 35 -33.82 -9.29 -11.54
C ARG A 35 -35.13 -8.53 -11.37
N ASP A 36 -36.09 -8.77 -12.26
CA ASP A 36 -37.42 -8.14 -12.20
C ASP A 36 -38.38 -8.79 -11.19
N ARG A 37 -38.06 -9.98 -10.66
CA ARG A 37 -38.87 -10.67 -9.65
C ARG A 37 -38.44 -10.42 -8.20
N GLY A 38 -37.38 -9.63 -7.99
CA GLY A 38 -36.76 -9.40 -6.68
C GLY A 38 -37.25 -8.17 -5.92
N GLY A 39 -38.31 -7.50 -6.37
CA GLY A 39 -38.97 -6.41 -5.64
C GLY A 39 -39.91 -6.95 -4.56
N LEU A 40 -39.36 -7.61 -3.55
CA LEU A 40 -40.06 -7.80 -2.29
C LEU A 40 -39.88 -6.51 -1.50
N ASP A 41 -40.89 -5.63 -1.55
CA ASP A 41 -41.06 -4.54 -0.60
C ASP A 41 -41.23 -5.17 0.79
N ILE A 42 -40.11 -5.40 1.47
CA ILE A 42 -40.10 -5.60 2.90
C ILE A 42 -40.40 -4.22 3.47
N GLU A 43 -41.66 -3.98 3.84
CA GLU A 43 -42.01 -2.94 4.79
C GLU A 43 -41.24 -3.23 6.09
N THR A 44 -39.99 -2.77 6.15
CA THR A 44 -39.27 -2.60 7.41
C THR A 44 -40.00 -1.49 8.14
N GLY A 45 -41.02 -1.89 8.91
CA GLY A 45 -41.48 -1.15 10.07
C GLY A 45 -40.34 -1.07 11.08
N ALA A 46 -39.30 -0.31 10.74
CA ALA A 46 -38.30 0.14 11.68
C ALA A 46 -39.01 1.15 12.57
N SER A 47 -39.63 0.64 13.63
CA SER A 47 -39.85 1.43 14.82
C SER A 47 -38.48 2.02 15.16
N GLU A 48 -38.32 3.34 15.02
CA GLU A 48 -37.22 4.09 15.61
C GLU A 48 -37.26 3.82 17.10
N ILE A 49 -36.56 2.77 17.52
CA ILE A 49 -36.14 2.66 18.91
C ILE A 49 -34.99 3.65 18.97
N ASP A 50 -35.27 4.84 19.51
CA ASP A 50 -34.27 5.76 20.05
C ASP A 50 -33.52 5.02 21.16
N VAL A 51 -32.62 4.13 20.78
CA VAL A 51 -31.58 3.62 21.67
C VAL A 51 -30.60 4.77 21.75
N GLU A 52 -30.82 5.63 22.73
CA GLU A 52 -29.85 6.64 23.18
C GLU A 52 -28.55 5.89 23.46
N ALA A 53 -27.64 5.90 22.47
CA ALA A 53 -26.38 5.19 22.56
C ALA A 53 -25.69 5.74 23.81
N PRO A 54 -25.37 4.90 24.80
CA PRO A 54 -24.83 5.38 26.06
C PRO A 54 -23.65 6.29 25.74
N GLU A 55 -23.68 7.52 26.27
CA GLU A 55 -22.54 8.42 26.20
C GLU A 55 -21.34 7.62 26.71
N LEU A 56 -20.48 7.20 25.77
CA LEU A 56 -19.31 6.40 26.08
C LEU A 56 -18.43 7.31 26.90
N ASP A 57 -18.47 7.11 28.23
CA ASP A 57 -17.68 7.83 29.20
C ASP A 57 -16.26 7.92 28.65
N VAL A 58 -15.83 9.16 28.38
CA VAL A 58 -14.55 9.43 27.76
C VAL A 58 -13.49 8.96 28.76
N VAL A 59 -12.96 7.75 28.56
CA VAL A 59 -11.93 7.18 29.43
C VAL A 59 -10.63 7.97 29.21
N VAL A 60 -10.49 9.06 29.95
CA VAL A 60 -9.25 9.83 30.07
C VAL A 60 -8.45 9.20 31.19
N GLN A 61 -7.33 8.55 30.86
CA GLN A 61 -6.35 8.17 31.88
C GLN A 61 -5.23 9.21 31.92
N PRO A 62 -4.78 9.61 33.12
CA PRO A 62 -3.64 10.50 33.25
C PRO A 62 -2.37 9.82 32.73
N PRO A 63 -1.46 10.56 32.09
CA PRO A 63 -0.17 10.01 31.67
C PRO A 63 0.65 9.58 32.90
N SER A 64 1.42 8.49 32.76
CA SER A 64 2.29 7.97 33.80
C SER A 64 3.73 8.44 33.62
N ASN A 65 4.47 8.62 34.72
CA ASN A 65 5.91 8.88 34.68
C ASN A 65 6.68 7.60 34.99
N ALA A 66 7.55 7.17 34.07
CA ALA A 66 8.43 6.03 34.25
C ALA A 66 9.87 6.46 33.94
N GLY A 67 10.70 6.62 34.97
CA GLY A 67 12.11 6.98 34.80
C GLY A 67 12.33 8.33 34.10
N GLY A 68 11.50 9.33 34.40
CA GLY A 68 11.60 10.67 33.78
C GLY A 68 11.01 10.74 32.36
N ARG A 69 10.33 9.67 31.90
CA ARG A 69 9.57 9.65 30.66
C ARG A 69 8.07 9.63 30.95
N TRP A 70 7.33 10.47 30.24
CA TRP A 70 5.87 10.49 30.29
C TRP A 70 5.30 9.62 29.18
N LEU A 71 4.45 8.68 29.56
CA LEU A 71 3.85 7.70 28.67
C LEU A 71 2.33 7.80 28.75
N CYS A 72 1.69 7.70 27.61
CA CYS A 72 0.27 7.35 27.56
C CYS A 72 0.12 5.83 27.68
N PRO A 73 -0.99 5.33 28.24
CA PRO A 73 -1.35 3.93 28.15
C PRO A 73 -1.33 3.45 26.69
N VAL A 74 -0.95 2.19 26.47
CA VAL A 74 -0.80 1.62 25.11
C VAL A 74 -2.09 1.65 24.29
N THR A 75 -3.25 1.73 24.94
CA THR A 75 -4.57 1.82 24.30
C THR A 75 -5.05 3.26 24.07
N LEU A 76 -4.26 4.27 24.49
CA LEU A 76 -4.56 5.70 24.39
C LEU A 76 -3.39 6.43 23.71
N ASP A 77 -3.14 6.12 22.45
CA ASP A 77 -1.96 6.58 21.72
C ASP A 77 -2.07 8.03 21.19
N VAL A 78 -3.22 8.67 21.30
CA VAL A 78 -3.41 10.08 20.93
C VAL A 78 -3.02 10.99 22.10
N VAL A 79 -2.00 11.82 21.89
CA VAL A 79 -1.43 12.71 22.92
C VAL A 79 -2.03 14.09 22.82
N VAL A 80 -2.42 14.70 23.94
CA VAL A 80 -2.71 16.13 24.02
C VAL A 80 -1.57 16.86 24.73
N HIS A 81 -1.08 17.94 24.13
CA HIS A 81 -0.07 18.82 24.72
C HIS A 81 -0.22 20.24 24.18
N GLY A 82 0.03 21.26 25.00
CA GLY A 82 -0.13 22.65 24.58
C GLY A 82 -1.54 23.01 24.03
N GLY A 83 -2.59 22.31 24.50
CA GLY A 83 -3.97 22.49 24.02
C GLY A 83 -4.23 21.92 22.62
N ARG A 84 -3.35 21.05 22.11
CA ARG A 84 -3.46 20.45 20.78
C ARG A 84 -3.39 18.94 20.84
N THR A 85 -4.06 18.29 19.89
CA THR A 85 -4.09 16.84 19.72
C THR A 85 -3.03 16.39 18.71
N TYR A 86 -2.20 15.43 19.10
CA TYR A 86 -1.14 14.84 18.30
C TYR A 86 -1.42 13.36 18.07
N PRO A 87 -1.86 12.98 16.86
CA PRO A 87 -1.93 11.58 16.44
C PRO A 87 -0.59 10.84 16.65
N PRO A 88 -0.60 9.50 16.70
CA PRO A 88 0.61 8.68 16.82
C PRO A 88 1.68 8.99 15.77
N THR A 89 1.23 9.30 14.55
CA THR A 89 2.08 9.59 13.39
C THR A 89 2.46 11.06 13.25
N HIS A 90 1.99 11.96 14.12
CA HIS A 90 2.26 13.40 13.96
C HIS A 90 3.76 13.71 14.12
N PRO A 91 4.42 14.42 13.19
CA PRO A 91 5.86 14.66 13.26
C PRO A 91 6.28 15.50 14.48
N ASP A 92 5.52 16.55 14.78
CA ASP A 92 5.76 17.39 15.96
C ASP A 92 5.18 16.80 17.26
N ARG A 93 4.97 15.48 17.33
CA ARG A 93 4.47 14.84 18.55
C ARG A 93 5.44 15.15 19.70
N PRO A 94 4.93 15.57 20.88
CA PRO A 94 5.76 15.88 22.03
C PRO A 94 6.69 14.73 22.39
N SER A 95 7.93 15.07 22.74
CA SER A 95 8.90 14.07 23.18
C SER A 95 8.46 13.42 24.49
N LEU A 96 8.94 12.21 24.78
CA LEU A 96 8.65 11.52 26.05
C LEU A 96 9.15 12.28 27.29
N ARG A 97 9.94 13.35 27.14
CA ARG A 97 10.38 14.20 28.26
C ARG A 97 9.33 15.25 28.64
N GLN A 98 8.36 15.50 27.77
CA GLN A 98 7.30 16.47 27.99
C GLN A 98 6.05 15.76 28.51
N ARG A 99 5.45 16.28 29.58
CA ARG A 99 4.22 15.72 30.15
C ARG A 99 3.02 16.00 29.21
N PRO A 100 2.29 14.98 28.74
CA PRO A 100 0.99 15.16 28.10
C PRO A 100 -0.01 15.79 29.08
N GLN A 101 -0.94 16.59 28.58
CA GLN A 101 -2.08 17.06 29.36
C GLN A 101 -3.13 15.95 29.53
N ALA A 102 -3.35 15.18 28.47
CA ALA A 102 -4.29 14.06 28.42
C ALA A 102 -3.87 13.06 27.34
N CYS A 103 -4.41 11.85 27.43
CA CYS A 103 -4.26 10.79 26.44
C CYS A 103 -5.65 10.29 26.02
N TYR A 104 -5.85 10.03 24.74
CA TYR A 104 -7.10 9.58 24.16
C TYR A 104 -6.89 8.35 23.28
N ARG A 105 -7.95 7.56 23.09
CA ARG A 105 -7.93 6.40 22.20
C ARG A 105 -7.84 6.80 20.74
N ASP A 106 -8.49 7.89 20.37
CA ASP A 106 -8.60 8.33 18.99
C ASP A 106 -8.70 9.85 18.90
N VAL A 107 -8.40 10.36 17.71
CA VAL A 107 -8.35 11.80 17.42
C VAL A 107 -9.73 12.45 17.55
N GLY A 108 -10.80 11.74 17.16
CA GLY A 108 -12.16 12.23 17.23
C GLY A 108 -12.59 12.53 18.67
N THR A 109 -12.26 11.63 19.60
CA THR A 109 -12.55 11.79 21.03
C THR A 109 -11.79 12.98 21.62
N ALA A 110 -10.51 13.17 21.28
CA ALA A 110 -9.73 14.33 21.73
C ALA A 110 -10.30 15.66 21.19
N VAL A 111 -10.73 15.68 19.92
CA VAL A 111 -11.37 16.85 19.30
C VAL A 111 -12.71 17.18 19.95
N LYS A 112 -13.56 16.17 20.22
CA LYS A 112 -14.82 16.34 20.95
C LYS A 112 -14.60 16.89 22.37
N ALA A 113 -13.48 16.54 23.00
CA ALA A 113 -13.06 17.08 24.30
C ALA A 113 -12.49 18.52 24.23
N GLY A 114 -12.52 19.17 23.07
CA GLY A 114 -12.10 20.57 22.90
C GLY A 114 -10.63 20.75 22.50
N TYR A 115 -9.90 19.68 22.19
CA TYR A 115 -8.49 19.75 21.77
C TYR A 115 -8.38 19.61 20.23
N PRO A 116 -8.26 20.70 19.47
CA PRO A 116 -8.13 20.61 18.02
C PRO A 116 -6.83 19.91 17.64
N VAL A 117 -6.84 19.22 16.49
CA VAL A 117 -5.64 18.59 15.93
C VAL A 117 -4.55 19.64 15.74
N ALA A 118 -3.32 19.26 16.06
CA ALA A 118 -2.14 20.05 15.73
C ALA A 118 -2.07 20.29 14.20
N ARG A 119 -1.49 21.41 13.80
CA ARG A 119 -1.36 21.72 12.36
C ARG A 119 -0.31 20.80 11.75
N THR A 120 -0.60 20.32 10.54
CA THR A 120 0.41 19.63 9.73
C THR A 120 1.64 20.52 9.55
N PRO A 121 2.85 20.01 9.83
CA PRO A 121 4.09 20.74 9.59
C PRO A 121 4.19 21.17 8.11
N PRO A 122 4.78 22.34 7.78
CA PRO A 122 4.80 22.88 6.42
C PRO A 122 5.48 21.98 5.38
N ASP A 123 6.38 21.10 5.81
CA ASP A 123 7.14 20.18 4.97
C ASP A 123 6.55 18.76 4.93
N ALA A 124 5.54 18.48 5.78
CA ALA A 124 4.81 17.24 5.83
C ALA A 124 3.53 17.30 5.01
N GLU A 125 3.10 16.14 4.52
CA GLU A 125 1.86 15.95 3.79
C GLU A 125 0.96 14.95 4.54
N LEU A 126 -0.28 15.32 4.81
CA LEU A 126 -1.24 14.42 5.47
C LEU A 126 -2.04 13.65 4.41
N VAL A 127 -1.78 12.35 4.29
CA VAL A 127 -2.46 11.46 3.35
C VAL A 127 -3.16 10.37 4.15
N VAL A 128 -4.50 10.29 4.03
CA VAL A 128 -5.32 9.26 4.68
C VAL A 128 -5.06 9.05 6.18
N GLY A 129 -4.73 10.12 6.91
CA GLY A 129 -4.42 10.07 8.36
C GLY A 129 -2.97 9.73 8.71
N LEU A 130 -2.13 9.51 7.70
CA LEU A 130 -0.68 9.30 7.83
C LEU A 130 0.08 10.55 7.38
N TYR A 131 1.11 10.93 8.12
CA TYR A 131 1.98 12.04 7.74
C TYR A 131 3.13 11.49 6.90
N LEU A 132 3.26 11.95 5.65
CA LEU A 132 4.44 11.77 4.83
C LEU A 132 5.39 12.93 5.10
N VAL A 133 6.57 12.62 5.64
CA VAL A 133 7.59 13.63 5.98
C VAL A 133 8.77 13.54 5.01
N PRO A 134 9.52 14.64 4.79
CA PRO A 134 10.67 14.62 3.92
C PRO A 134 11.72 13.60 4.37
N THR A 135 12.29 12.88 3.41
CA THR A 135 13.44 12.02 3.68
C THR A 135 14.71 12.88 3.84
N GLY A 136 15.54 12.50 4.81
CA GLY A 136 16.76 13.22 5.15
C GLY A 136 17.88 13.04 4.12
N ARG A 137 19.01 13.73 4.36
CA ARG A 137 20.22 13.55 3.54
C ARG A 137 20.73 12.12 3.57
N LEU A 138 20.67 11.46 4.74
CA LEU A 138 21.12 10.08 4.91
C LEU A 138 20.42 9.13 3.93
N GLU A 139 19.10 9.25 3.74
CA GLU A 139 18.35 8.41 2.81
C GLU A 139 18.83 8.60 1.36
N ARG A 140 19.04 9.86 0.96
CA ARG A 140 19.57 10.17 -0.39
C ARG A 140 20.97 9.62 -0.59
N ASP A 141 21.83 9.71 0.41
CA ASP A 141 23.18 9.18 0.37
C ASP A 141 23.17 7.63 0.26
N ILE A 142 22.23 6.95 0.95
CA ILE A 142 22.00 5.51 0.82
C ILE A 142 21.54 5.15 -0.60
N CYS A 143 20.51 5.83 -1.13
CA CYS A 143 20.04 5.62 -2.49
C CYS A 143 21.17 5.81 -3.52
N GLN A 144 21.99 6.86 -3.37
CA GLN A 144 23.10 7.10 -4.28
C GLN A 144 24.15 5.98 -4.22
N GLY A 145 24.54 5.54 -3.01
CA GLY A 145 25.47 4.42 -2.84
C GLY A 145 24.96 3.13 -3.49
N LEU A 146 23.66 2.85 -3.37
CA LEU A 146 23.02 1.71 -4.00
C LEU A 146 22.95 1.82 -5.52
N ALA A 147 22.64 3.01 -6.05
CA ALA A 147 22.69 3.25 -7.49
C ALA A 147 24.08 2.97 -8.06
N ASP A 148 25.12 3.48 -7.39
CA ASP A 148 26.51 3.26 -7.77
C ASP A 148 26.90 1.77 -7.72
N GLN A 149 26.46 1.06 -6.68
CA GLN A 149 26.74 -0.37 -6.50
C GLN A 149 26.03 -1.24 -7.55
N LEU A 150 24.77 -0.94 -7.85
CA LEU A 150 23.93 -1.72 -8.76
C LEU A 150 24.16 -1.38 -10.23
N GLY A 151 24.71 -0.20 -10.52
CA GLY A 151 25.00 0.26 -11.87
C GLY A 151 23.78 0.73 -12.65
N TYR A 152 22.66 0.99 -11.97
CA TYR A 152 21.44 1.53 -12.56
C TYR A 152 20.70 2.46 -11.59
N ALA A 153 19.73 3.22 -12.10
CA ALA A 153 19.01 4.17 -11.28
C ALA A 153 18.08 3.47 -10.29
N VAL A 154 18.13 3.83 -9.01
CA VAL A 154 17.26 3.26 -7.95
C VAL A 154 16.15 4.24 -7.57
N PRO A 155 14.96 3.76 -7.17
CA PRO A 155 13.88 4.62 -6.71
C PRO A 155 14.17 5.12 -5.30
N CYS A 156 14.15 6.44 -5.11
CA CYS A 156 14.34 7.08 -3.81
C CYS A 156 13.13 7.96 -3.49
N ALA A 157 12.37 7.63 -2.45
CA ALA A 157 11.25 8.46 -2.02
C ALA A 157 11.74 9.77 -1.39
N ARG A 158 11.19 10.91 -1.83
CA ARG A 158 11.42 12.20 -1.16
C ARG A 158 10.58 12.37 0.09
N ARG A 159 9.49 11.60 0.24
CA ARG A 159 8.66 11.57 1.43
C ARG A 159 8.27 10.15 1.79
N LEU A 160 8.21 9.87 3.10
CA LEU A 160 7.87 8.55 3.62
C LEU A 160 6.96 8.69 4.86
N PRO A 161 6.15 7.67 5.19
CA PRO A 161 5.34 7.67 6.41
C PRO A 161 6.14 7.97 7.66
N HIS A 162 5.59 8.75 8.59
CA HIS A 162 6.19 9.07 9.88
C HIS A 162 5.69 8.12 10.99
N PRO A 163 6.56 7.64 11.91
CA PRO A 163 8.01 7.89 11.94
C PRO A 163 8.72 7.19 10.78
N VAL A 164 9.68 7.91 10.18
CA VAL A 164 10.61 7.30 9.23
C VAL A 164 11.54 6.43 10.04
N THR A 165 11.25 5.13 10.08
CA THR A 165 12.22 4.15 10.52
C THR A 165 13.29 4.09 9.45
N LEU A 166 14.56 4.28 9.83
CA LEU A 166 15.66 3.91 8.94
C LEU A 166 15.44 2.45 8.59
N ALA A 167 15.45 2.07 7.31
CA ALA A 167 15.21 0.67 7.00
C ALA A 167 16.24 -0.19 7.72
N HIS A 168 15.78 -1.39 8.06
CA HIS A 168 16.55 -2.42 8.75
C HIS A 168 17.64 -3.04 7.85
N CYS A 169 18.24 -2.24 7.00
CA CYS A 169 18.96 -2.73 5.85
C CYS A 169 20.15 -1.79 5.62
N PRO A 170 21.33 -2.04 6.21
CA PRO A 170 22.58 -1.41 5.79
C PRO A 170 22.74 -1.56 4.27
N ALA A 171 23.48 -0.66 3.62
CA ALA A 171 23.54 -0.58 2.15
C ALA A 171 23.85 -1.93 1.44
N SER A 172 24.59 -2.83 2.09
CA SER A 172 24.86 -4.17 1.56
C SER A 172 23.64 -5.09 1.48
N GLU A 173 22.62 -4.85 2.30
CA GLU A 173 21.42 -5.70 2.41
C GLU A 173 20.26 -5.19 1.52
N CYS A 174 20.26 -3.91 1.13
CA CYS A 174 19.24 -3.35 0.22
C CYS A 174 19.46 -3.80 -1.24
N ALA A 175 20.63 -4.39 -1.52
CA ALA A 175 20.95 -5.01 -2.79
C ALA A 175 20.74 -6.53 -2.68
N PHE A 176 19.70 -7.06 -3.33
CA PHE A 176 19.36 -8.48 -3.27
C PHE A 176 19.25 -9.08 -4.67
N LEU A 177 20.04 -10.12 -4.95
CA LEU A 177 20.08 -10.80 -6.26
C LEU A 177 20.26 -9.85 -7.47
N GLY A 178 20.99 -8.73 -7.28
CA GLY A 178 21.18 -7.69 -8.30
C GLY A 178 20.02 -6.71 -8.44
N GLY A 179 18.99 -6.84 -7.61
CA GLY A 179 17.89 -5.90 -7.43
C GLY A 179 18.10 -4.95 -6.25
N TYR A 180 17.21 -3.97 -6.16
CA TYR A 180 17.04 -3.04 -5.05
C TYR A 180 15.77 -3.39 -4.28
N VAL A 181 15.86 -3.41 -2.96
CA VAL A 181 14.72 -3.56 -2.05
C VAL A 181 14.92 -2.66 -0.83
N ARG A 182 13.92 -1.84 -0.55
CA ARG A 182 13.88 -0.94 0.58
C ARG A 182 12.53 -1.10 1.26
N GLU A 183 12.59 -1.50 2.51
CA GLU A 183 11.43 -1.73 3.36
C GLU A 183 11.33 -0.64 4.42
N GLN A 184 10.14 -0.10 4.63
CA GLN A 184 9.83 0.69 5.80
C GLN A 184 8.70 0.02 6.58
N ARG A 185 8.94 -0.22 7.87
CA ARG A 185 7.99 -0.85 8.79
C ARG A 185 7.70 -0.01 10.03
N GLY A 186 6.57 -0.33 10.68
CA GLY A 186 6.31 0.02 12.07
C GLY A 186 5.79 1.45 12.29
N PHE A 187 5.29 2.11 11.25
CA PHE A 187 4.57 3.37 11.42
C PHE A 187 3.13 3.10 11.90
N PRO A 188 2.56 3.87 12.84
CA PRO A 188 1.20 3.62 13.29
C PRO A 188 0.17 3.76 12.16
N LEU A 189 -0.70 2.75 11.97
CA LEU A 189 -1.79 2.80 11.00
C LEU A 189 -3.01 3.50 11.58
N PRO A 190 -3.76 4.29 10.79
CA PRO A 190 -5.01 4.87 11.24
C PRO A 190 -6.07 3.78 11.45
N GLY A 191 -7.02 4.04 12.34
CA GLY A 191 -8.15 3.12 12.59
C GLY A 191 -8.91 2.81 11.30
N GLY A 192 -9.20 1.52 11.08
CA GLY A 192 -9.92 1.05 9.88
C GLY A 192 -9.04 0.82 8.64
N TRP A 193 -7.70 0.82 8.77
CA TRP A 193 -6.80 0.50 7.65
C TRP A 193 -7.05 -0.90 7.08
N CYS A 194 -6.78 -1.93 7.88
CA CYS A 194 -7.21 -3.32 7.76
C CYS A 194 -6.93 -4.02 9.10
N ALA A 195 -7.59 -5.14 9.38
CA ALA A 195 -7.50 -5.81 10.69
C ALA A 195 -6.17 -6.53 10.93
N GLU A 196 -5.55 -7.04 9.87
CA GLU A 196 -4.37 -7.92 9.93
C GLU A 196 -3.19 -7.38 9.13
N CYS A 197 -3.26 -6.12 8.68
CA CYS A 197 -2.15 -5.54 7.93
C CYS A 197 -1.05 -5.04 8.86
N ASP A 198 0.18 -5.28 8.47
CA ASP A 198 1.32 -4.57 9.01
C ASP A 198 1.48 -3.18 8.36
N ALA A 199 2.20 -2.33 9.07
CA ALA A 199 2.49 -0.99 8.62
C ALA A 199 3.73 -1.02 7.74
N GLU A 200 3.54 -1.34 6.47
CA GLU A 200 4.65 -1.63 5.57
C GLU A 200 4.57 -0.88 4.23
N VAL A 201 5.74 -0.41 3.79
CA VAL A 201 5.97 0.14 2.45
C VAL A 201 7.23 -0.48 1.87
N PHE A 202 7.17 -0.92 0.61
CA PHE A 202 8.35 -1.29 -0.15
C PHE A 202 8.61 -0.34 -1.30
N LEU A 203 9.89 -0.07 -1.56
CA LEU A 203 10.39 0.44 -2.83
C LEU A 203 11.35 -0.61 -3.40
N THR A 204 11.15 -1.00 -4.64
CA THR A 204 11.91 -2.07 -5.28
C THR A 204 12.33 -1.70 -6.69
N ALA A 205 13.42 -2.29 -7.16
CA ALA A 205 13.82 -2.22 -8.56
C ALA A 205 14.61 -3.46 -8.99
N ALA A 206 14.48 -3.84 -10.26
CA ALA A 206 15.21 -4.96 -10.83
C ALA A 206 15.42 -4.77 -12.34
N PRO A 207 16.53 -5.25 -12.92
CA PRO A 207 16.71 -5.29 -14.37
C PRO A 207 15.57 -6.04 -15.07
N ALA A 208 15.01 -5.43 -16.11
CA ALA A 208 13.94 -6.04 -16.88
C ALA A 208 14.41 -7.34 -17.52
N GLY A 209 13.71 -8.45 -17.23
CA GLY A 209 14.02 -9.76 -17.75
C GLY A 209 15.13 -10.52 -17.01
N ASP A 210 15.69 -10.01 -15.91
CA ASP A 210 16.52 -10.84 -15.03
C ASP A 210 15.61 -11.74 -14.16
N PRO A 211 15.59 -13.06 -14.39
CA PRO A 211 14.73 -13.95 -13.63
C PRO A 211 15.09 -14.00 -12.14
N ARG A 212 16.34 -13.71 -11.76
CA ARG A 212 16.82 -13.81 -10.37
C ARG A 212 16.24 -12.72 -9.48
N SER A 213 16.03 -11.52 -10.02
CA SER A 213 15.51 -10.36 -9.29
C SER A 213 14.07 -10.02 -9.65
N SER A 214 13.47 -10.73 -10.61
CA SER A 214 12.07 -10.51 -11.03
C SER A 214 11.07 -10.56 -9.87
N MET A 215 11.28 -11.45 -8.88
CA MET A 215 10.43 -11.56 -7.69
C MET A 215 10.34 -10.28 -6.85
N LEU A 216 11.33 -9.38 -6.96
CA LEU A 216 11.36 -8.13 -6.22
C LEU A 216 10.41 -7.07 -6.79
N VAL A 217 9.90 -7.26 -8.00
CA VAL A 217 9.09 -6.26 -8.71
C VAL A 217 7.78 -6.84 -9.25
N THR A 218 7.44 -8.06 -8.82
CA THR A 218 6.22 -8.76 -9.21
C THR A 218 5.49 -9.28 -7.97
N CYS A 219 4.17 -9.48 -8.11
CA CYS A 219 3.42 -10.27 -7.13
C CYS A 219 3.71 -11.77 -7.32
N PRO A 220 3.49 -12.59 -6.27
CA PRO A 220 3.43 -14.05 -6.42
C PRO A 220 2.44 -14.46 -7.51
N GLY A 221 2.84 -15.38 -8.40
CA GLY A 221 2.00 -15.92 -9.47
C GLY A 221 1.90 -15.06 -10.73
N LEU A 222 2.56 -13.89 -10.76
CA LEU A 222 2.68 -13.03 -11.94
C LEU A 222 4.13 -12.99 -12.45
N GLU A 223 4.91 -14.02 -12.15
CA GLU A 223 6.29 -14.13 -12.62
C GLU A 223 6.30 -14.27 -14.15
N GLY A 224 6.97 -13.34 -14.83
CA GLY A 224 7.05 -13.32 -16.30
C GLY A 224 6.05 -12.40 -16.98
N ASP A 225 5.07 -11.84 -16.25
CA ASP A 225 4.25 -10.75 -16.77
C ASP A 225 5.11 -9.50 -16.94
N ARG A 226 5.28 -9.12 -18.21
CA ARG A 226 6.03 -7.93 -18.57
C ARG A 226 5.16 -6.70 -18.32
N ALA A 227 5.59 -5.84 -17.41
CA ALA A 227 5.08 -4.48 -17.36
C ALA A 227 5.32 -3.83 -18.73
N SER A 228 4.25 -3.31 -19.33
CA SER A 228 4.37 -2.56 -20.59
C SER A 228 5.16 -1.28 -20.31
N ALA A 229 6.09 -0.95 -21.21
CA ALA A 229 6.90 0.24 -21.06
C ALA A 229 6.00 1.49 -21.05
N GLY A 230 6.08 2.29 -19.99
CA GLY A 230 5.31 3.52 -19.84
C GLY A 230 3.95 3.38 -19.16
N ASP A 231 3.46 2.17 -18.90
CA ASP A 231 2.21 1.97 -18.18
C ASP A 231 2.47 1.83 -16.68
N VAL A 232 1.71 2.59 -15.89
CA VAL A 232 1.62 2.45 -14.44
C VAL A 232 0.57 1.39 -14.17
N GLU A 233 0.99 0.23 -13.69
CA GLU A 233 0.07 -0.86 -13.37
C GLU A 233 -0.17 -0.95 -11.86
N HIS A 234 -1.44 -1.08 -11.48
CA HIS A 234 -1.85 -1.33 -10.11
C HIS A 234 -2.26 -2.78 -9.94
N VAL A 235 -1.52 -3.52 -9.10
CA VAL A 235 -1.76 -4.94 -8.87
C VAL A 235 -2.09 -5.18 -7.40
N ALA A 236 -3.10 -6.00 -7.13
CA ALA A 236 -3.34 -6.54 -5.79
C ALA A 236 -2.60 -7.88 -5.70
N CYS A 237 -1.53 -7.92 -4.91
CA CYS A 237 -0.73 -9.12 -4.77
C CYS A 237 -1.39 -10.09 -3.79
N LEU A 238 -1.40 -11.37 -4.14
CA LEU A 238 -1.82 -12.43 -3.23
C LEU A 238 -0.78 -12.63 -2.11
N VAL A 239 -1.22 -13.26 -1.02
CA VAL A 239 -0.33 -13.66 0.09
C VAL A 239 0.59 -14.79 -0.37
N GLY A 240 1.87 -14.72 -0.05
CA GLY A 240 2.89 -15.71 -0.38
C GLY A 240 3.79 -16.04 0.82
N PRO A 241 5.07 -16.38 0.56
CA PRO A 241 6.12 -16.36 1.57
C PRO A 241 6.59 -14.93 1.91
N PRO A 242 6.62 -14.56 3.21
CA PRO A 242 6.96 -13.21 3.65
C PRO A 242 8.38 -12.86 3.28
N TRP A 243 8.58 -11.57 2.98
CA TRP A 243 9.88 -11.02 2.76
C TRP A 243 10.68 -10.99 4.07
N VAL A 244 11.85 -11.62 4.05
CA VAL A 244 12.83 -11.61 5.12
C VAL A 244 14.15 -11.14 4.53
N ALA A 245 14.68 -10.03 5.05
CA ALA A 245 15.95 -9.48 4.60
C ALA A 245 17.07 -10.54 4.68
N GLY A 246 17.76 -10.77 3.57
CA GLY A 246 18.81 -11.79 3.45
C GLY A 246 18.32 -13.19 3.07
N ASP A 247 17.13 -13.60 3.55
CA ASP A 247 16.56 -14.92 3.27
C ASP A 247 15.69 -14.93 1.99
N GLY A 248 15.16 -13.77 1.58
CA GLY A 248 14.32 -13.60 0.40
C GLY A 248 12.82 -13.63 0.70
N GLY A 249 12.01 -14.02 -0.27
CA GLY A 249 10.54 -13.96 -0.21
C GLY A 249 9.96 -13.00 -1.24
N PHE A 250 8.69 -12.63 -1.10
CA PHE A 250 8.03 -11.67 -1.99
C PHE A 250 7.75 -10.35 -1.25
N PRO A 251 8.49 -9.26 -1.54
CA PRO A 251 8.26 -7.96 -0.90
C PRO A 251 6.83 -7.46 -1.02
N HIS A 252 6.13 -7.84 -2.08
CA HIS A 252 4.84 -7.26 -2.39
C HIS A 252 3.66 -8.13 -1.97
N GLU A 253 3.86 -9.25 -1.29
CA GLU A 253 2.75 -10.11 -0.90
C GLU A 253 1.69 -9.40 -0.06
N GLY A 254 0.41 -9.59 -0.34
CA GLY A 254 -0.67 -8.90 0.40
C GLY A 254 -0.71 -7.37 0.21
N HIS A 255 0.13 -6.81 -0.65
CA HIS A 255 0.16 -5.37 -0.92
C HIS A 255 -0.64 -4.97 -2.16
N VAL A 256 -0.99 -3.69 -2.24
CA VAL A 256 -1.23 -3.02 -3.51
C VAL A 256 0.11 -2.51 -4.04
N LEU A 257 0.47 -2.94 -5.24
CA LEU A 257 1.72 -2.62 -5.94
C LEU A 257 1.44 -1.67 -7.10
N THR A 258 2.25 -0.62 -7.22
CA THR A 258 2.41 0.17 -8.44
C THR A 258 3.75 -0.17 -9.07
N ARG A 259 3.74 -0.61 -10.33
CA ARG A 259 4.96 -0.91 -11.09
C ARG A 259 5.06 -0.10 -12.38
N TRP A 260 6.28 0.22 -12.79
CA TRP A 260 6.58 0.87 -14.08
C TRP A 260 7.99 0.47 -14.57
N THR A 261 8.27 0.69 -15.85
CA THR A 261 9.59 0.41 -16.45
C THR A 261 10.23 1.69 -16.97
N ALA A 262 11.52 1.91 -16.66
CA ALA A 262 12.32 2.98 -17.24
C ALA A 262 13.78 2.55 -17.39
N GLY A 263 14.41 2.86 -18.53
CA GLY A 263 15.84 2.57 -18.75
C GLY A 263 16.22 1.07 -18.66
N GLY A 264 15.29 0.16 -18.98
CA GLY A 264 15.52 -1.28 -18.84
C GLY A 264 15.45 -1.80 -17.40
N ILE A 265 14.98 -0.99 -16.46
CA ILE A 265 14.74 -1.36 -15.06
C ILE A 265 13.24 -1.32 -14.79
N VAL A 266 12.73 -2.34 -14.11
CA VAL A 266 11.37 -2.36 -13.56
C VAL A 266 11.45 -1.83 -12.13
N TYR A 267 10.54 -0.93 -11.78
CA TYR A 267 10.42 -0.33 -10.46
C TYR A 267 9.09 -0.73 -9.83
N GLY A 268 9.08 -0.88 -8.52
CA GLY A 268 7.89 -1.16 -7.73
C GLY A 268 7.81 -0.26 -6.50
N VAL A 269 6.59 0.18 -6.17
CA VAL A 269 6.25 0.71 -4.84
C VAL A 269 5.04 -0.05 -4.36
N SER A 270 5.04 -0.54 -3.13
CA SER A 270 3.89 -1.23 -2.58
C SER A 270 3.56 -0.79 -1.17
N VAL A 271 2.28 -0.91 -0.83
CA VAL A 271 1.70 -0.63 0.48
C VAL A 271 0.81 -1.80 0.85
N GLU A 272 0.89 -2.28 2.09
CA GLU A 272 0.10 -3.42 2.53
C GLU A 272 -1.42 -3.15 2.55
N GLY A 273 -2.19 -4.13 2.07
CA GLY A 273 -3.64 -4.07 1.89
C GLY A 273 -4.08 -3.61 0.48
N HIS A 274 -5.39 -3.59 0.22
CA HIS A 274 -5.94 -3.34 -1.13
C HIS A 274 -7.04 -2.27 -1.23
N GLY A 275 -7.35 -1.61 -0.12
CA GLY A 275 -8.44 -0.65 -0.01
C GLY A 275 -8.15 0.71 -0.67
N PRO A 276 -9.16 1.60 -0.73
CA PRO A 276 -8.99 2.95 -1.28
C PRO A 276 -7.98 3.80 -0.52
N ALA A 277 -7.81 3.59 0.79
CA ALA A 277 -6.85 4.34 1.60
C ALA A 277 -5.41 3.98 1.22
N GLN A 278 -5.12 2.69 1.10
CA GLN A 278 -3.84 2.13 0.67
C GLN A 278 -3.44 2.65 -0.70
N ARG A 279 -4.38 2.67 -1.67
CA ARG A 279 -4.11 3.19 -3.03
C ARG A 279 -3.78 4.68 -3.05
N ARG A 280 -4.44 5.48 -2.21
CA ARG A 280 -4.12 6.92 -2.09
C ARG A 280 -2.75 7.14 -1.46
N LEU A 281 -2.41 6.36 -0.42
CA LEU A 281 -1.07 6.39 0.16
C LEU A 281 -0.01 6.00 -0.87
N LEU A 282 -0.23 4.88 -1.56
CA LEU A 282 0.66 4.38 -2.61
C LEU A 282 0.91 5.43 -3.68
N ALA A 283 -0.16 6.06 -4.20
CA ALA A 283 -0.03 7.13 -5.20
C ALA A 283 0.82 8.30 -4.69
N ALA A 284 0.58 8.77 -3.47
CA ALA A 284 1.36 9.87 -2.88
C ALA A 284 2.84 9.51 -2.70
N ILE A 285 3.15 8.26 -2.35
CA ILE A 285 4.53 7.79 -2.23
C ILE A 285 5.18 7.73 -3.61
N VAL A 286 4.52 7.13 -4.61
CA VAL A 286 5.00 7.05 -6.01
C VAL A 286 5.29 8.45 -6.57
N ASP A 287 4.39 9.42 -6.36
CA ASP A 287 4.58 10.82 -6.79
C ASP A 287 5.79 11.50 -6.11
N SER A 288 6.18 10.99 -4.94
CA SER A 288 7.36 11.49 -4.23
C SER A 288 8.68 10.85 -4.70
N VAL A 289 8.63 9.74 -5.43
CA VAL A 289 9.81 8.99 -5.88
C VAL A 289 10.60 9.79 -6.92
N VAL A 290 11.93 9.80 -6.74
CA VAL A 290 12.89 10.23 -7.75
C VAL A 290 13.82 9.07 -8.08
N LEU A 291 14.15 8.91 -9.37
CA LEU A 291 15.15 7.93 -9.79
C LEU A 291 16.54 8.54 -9.63
N VAL A 292 17.36 7.92 -8.78
CA VAL A 292 18.74 8.36 -8.51
C VAL A 292 19.69 7.53 -9.37
N PRO A 293 20.32 8.11 -10.42
CA PRO A 293 21.26 7.38 -11.27
C PRO A 293 22.61 7.15 -10.58
N PRO A 294 23.41 6.17 -11.03
CA PRO A 294 24.79 6.02 -10.59
C PRO A 294 25.64 7.24 -10.96
N ARG A 295 26.56 7.61 -10.07
CA ARG A 295 27.58 8.62 -10.34
C ARG A 295 28.49 8.14 -11.48
N GLY A 296 28.66 8.99 -12.49
CA GLY A 296 29.57 8.72 -13.62
C GLY A 296 28.93 8.09 -14.86
N ALA A 297 27.62 7.80 -14.87
CA ALA A 297 26.93 7.27 -16.06
C ALA A 297 26.64 8.31 -17.16
N GLY A 298 27.21 9.53 -17.07
CA GLY A 298 27.02 10.62 -18.05
C GLY A 298 28.16 10.78 -19.05
N GLY A 299 28.86 9.69 -19.40
CA GLY A 299 29.94 9.67 -20.39
C GLY A 299 29.46 9.60 -21.83
#